data_AF-A0A3A0ACN0-F1
#
_entry.id   AF-A0A3A0ACN0-F1
#
_cell.length_a   1.000
_cell.length_b   1.000
_cell.length_c   1.000
_cell.angle_alpha   90.00
_cell.angle_beta   90.00
_cell.angle_gamma   90.00
#
_symmetry.space_group_name_H-M   'P 1'
#
loop_
_entity.id
_entity.type
_entity.pdbx_description
1 polymer ?
#
loop_
_entity_poly.entity_id
_entity_poly.type
_entity_poly.pdbx_seq_one_letter_code
_entity_poly.pdbx_strand_id
1 'polypeptide(L)'
;MAVLIHQNARDKGFWEQDRNDGEMIALAHSELSEALEAIRHGNPPDDKLPQHTAAAVELADCVIRVLDMAHARGWNLGKAIIDKHIYNTERPYLHNKAF
;
A
#
# COMPACT_ATOMS: atom_id res chain seq x y z
N MET A 1 -9.69 8.93 -4.60
CA MET A 1 -8.86 7.72 -4.76
C MET A 1 -9.28 6.62 -3.78
N ALA A 2 -9.09 6.75 -2.46
CA ALA A 2 -9.44 5.71 -1.49
C ALA A 2 -10.92 5.26 -1.56
N VAL A 3 -11.85 6.20 -1.77
CA VAL A 3 -13.29 5.88 -1.97
C VAL A 3 -13.51 4.95 -3.17
N LEU A 4 -12.84 5.21 -4.30
CA LEU A 4 -12.97 4.41 -5.52
C LEU A 4 -12.37 3.02 -5.33
N ILE A 5 -11.21 2.95 -4.66
CA ILE A 5 -10.55 1.69 -4.30
C ILE A 5 -11.46 0.83 -3.42
N HIS A 6 -12.01 1.42 -2.36
CA HIS A 6 -12.90 0.71 -1.45
C HIS A 6 -14.19 0.28 -2.14
N GLN A 7 -14.78 1.14 -2.97
CA GLN A 7 -15.97 0.78 -3.73
C GLN A 7 -15.70 -0.42 -4.65
N ASN A 8 -14.58 -0.45 -5.37
CA ASN A 8 -14.20 -1.60 -6.18
C ASN A 8 -14.00 -2.86 -5.31
N ALA A 9 -13.41 -2.76 -4.12
CA ALA A 9 -13.27 -3.89 -3.21
C ALA A 9 -14.64 -4.43 -2.75
N ARG A 10 -15.60 -3.54 -2.47
CA ARG A 10 -16.99 -3.92 -2.14
C ARG A 10 -17.69 -4.59 -3.33
N ASP A 11 -17.55 -4.04 -4.53
CA ASP A 11 -18.15 -4.58 -5.76
C ASP A 11 -17.58 -5.96 -6.11
N LYS A 12 -16.38 -6.28 -5.62
CA LYS A 12 -15.74 -7.61 -5.73
C LYS A 12 -16.05 -8.55 -4.55
N GLY A 13 -16.91 -8.14 -3.62
CA GLY A 13 -17.36 -8.98 -2.50
C GLY A 13 -16.38 -9.09 -1.32
N PHE A 14 -15.28 -8.34 -1.31
CA PHE A 14 -14.29 -8.44 -0.22
C PHE A 14 -14.80 -7.92 1.14
N TRP A 15 -15.91 -7.19 1.14
CA TRP A 15 -16.51 -6.54 2.31
C TRP A 15 -17.97 -6.96 2.54
N GLU A 16 -18.37 -8.17 2.12
CA GLU A 16 -19.67 -8.75 2.49
C GLU A 16 -19.80 -8.99 4.01
N GLN A 17 -18.66 -9.18 4.67
CA GLN A 17 -18.50 -9.25 6.11
C GLN A 17 -17.40 -8.29 6.53
N ASP A 18 -17.39 -7.90 7.81
CA ASP A 18 -16.27 -7.13 8.34
C ASP A 18 -14.99 -7.98 8.33
N ARG A 19 -13.87 -7.35 8.04
CA ARG A 19 -12.57 -8.00 7.86
C ARG A 19 -11.72 -7.83 9.10
N ASN A 20 -10.82 -8.77 9.37
CA ASN A 20 -9.86 -8.67 10.46
C ASN A 20 -8.70 -7.72 10.09
N ASP A 21 -8.32 -6.82 10.99
CA ASP A 21 -7.23 -5.86 10.76
C ASP A 21 -5.87 -6.55 10.54
N GLY A 22 -5.59 -7.62 11.28
CA GLY A 22 -4.37 -8.41 11.14
C GLY A 22 -4.26 -9.10 9.78
N GLU A 23 -5.37 -9.66 9.27
CA GLU A 23 -5.42 -10.26 7.94
C GLU A 23 -5.19 -9.21 6.84
N MET A 24 -5.81 -8.05 6.95
CA MET A 24 -5.60 -6.96 5.98
C MET A 24 -4.15 -6.47 5.97
N ILE A 25 -3.52 -6.34 7.14
CA ILE A 25 -2.10 -5.99 7.26
C ILE A 25 -1.21 -7.08 6.66
N ALA A 26 -1.51 -8.36 6.92
CA ALA A 26 -0.75 -9.48 6.36
C ALA A 26 -0.84 -9.52 4.82
N LEU A 27 -2.01 -9.20 4.25
CA LEU A 27 -2.19 -9.07 2.80
C LEU A 27 -1.44 -7.89 2.20
N ALA A 28 -1.24 -6.78 2.93
CA ALA A 28 -0.35 -5.71 2.44
C ALA A 28 1.11 -6.16 2.47
N HIS A 29 1.49 -6.96 3.46
CA HIS A 29 2.84 -7.51 3.58
C HIS A 29 3.18 -8.54 2.48
N SER A 30 2.20 -9.31 1.98
CA SER A 30 2.43 -10.20 0.83
C SER A 30 2.89 -9.42 -0.39
N GLU A 31 2.27 -8.29 -0.72
CA GLU A 31 2.67 -7.48 -1.89
C GLU A 31 4.07 -6.89 -1.75
N LEU A 32 4.48 -6.52 -0.53
CA LEU A 32 5.86 -6.10 -0.28
C LEU A 32 6.86 -7.25 -0.53
N SER A 33 6.44 -8.49 -0.24
CA SER A 33 7.26 -9.67 -0.53
C SER A 33 7.31 -9.97 -2.02
N GLU A 34 6.21 -9.76 -2.76
CA GLU A 34 6.17 -9.87 -4.22
C GLU A 34 7.02 -8.80 -4.90
N ALA A 35 6.98 -7.55 -4.41
CA ALA A 35 7.85 -6.48 -4.89
C ALA A 35 9.35 -6.82 -4.67
N LEU A 36 9.69 -7.37 -3.50
CA LEU A 36 11.05 -7.83 -3.22
C LEU A 36 11.46 -8.97 -4.18
N GLU A 37 10.56 -9.92 -4.43
CA GLU A 37 10.82 -11.02 -5.34
C GLU A 37 11.03 -10.55 -6.79
N ALA A 38 10.21 -9.62 -7.27
CA ALA A 38 10.40 -8.96 -8.56
C ALA A 38 11.79 -8.33 -8.67
N ILE A 39 12.24 -7.60 -7.64
CA ILE A 39 13.58 -7.00 -7.60
C ILE A 39 14.69 -8.06 -7.67
N ARG A 40 14.54 -9.18 -6.96
CA ARG A 40 15.52 -10.30 -6.99
C ARG A 40 15.64 -10.94 -8.38
N HIS A 41 14.60 -10.84 -9.19
CA HIS A 41 14.53 -11.34 -10.56
C HIS A 41 14.85 -10.27 -11.62
N GLY A 42 15.50 -9.17 -11.24
CA GLY A 42 15.90 -8.10 -12.16
C GLY A 42 14.81 -7.09 -12.49
N ASN A 43 13.69 -7.15 -11.77
CA ASN A 43 12.54 -6.24 -11.88
C ASN A 43 12.02 -6.10 -13.32
N PRO A 44 11.56 -7.20 -13.95
CA PRO A 44 11.04 -7.17 -15.32
C PRO A 44 9.78 -6.29 -15.43
N PRO A 45 9.32 -5.99 -16.65
CA PRO A 45 7.97 -5.48 -16.86
C PRO A 45 6.91 -6.38 -16.20
N ASP A 46 5.84 -5.78 -15.68
CA ASP A 46 4.70 -6.53 -15.15
C ASP A 46 3.93 -7.27 -16.25
N ASP A 47 3.40 -8.45 -15.94
CA ASP A 47 2.69 -9.30 -16.91
C ASP A 47 1.37 -8.68 -17.40
N LYS A 48 0.67 -7.95 -16.52
CA LYS A 48 -0.65 -7.35 -16.81
C LYS A 48 -0.54 -5.89 -17.24
N LEU A 49 0.50 -5.19 -16.78
CA LEU A 49 0.79 -3.79 -17.04
C LEU A 49 2.24 -3.63 -17.56
N PRO A 50 2.57 -4.09 -18.78
CA PRO A 50 3.95 -4.15 -19.28
C PRO A 50 4.65 -2.78 -19.42
N GLN A 51 3.92 -1.68 -19.32
CA GLN A 51 4.47 -0.33 -19.25
C GLN A 51 5.07 0.03 -17.87
N HIS A 52 4.87 -0.80 -16.86
CA HIS A 52 5.41 -0.65 -15.51
C HIS A 52 6.30 -1.84 -15.16
N THR A 53 7.21 -1.64 -14.20
CA THR A 53 7.99 -2.76 -13.64
C THR A 53 7.13 -3.54 -12.65
N ALA A 54 7.36 -4.84 -12.54
CA ALA A 54 6.65 -5.73 -11.62
C ALA A 54 6.69 -5.17 -10.18
N ALA A 55 7.85 -4.76 -9.67
CA ALA A 55 7.95 -4.21 -8.32
C ALA A 55 7.14 -2.92 -8.14
N ALA A 56 7.00 -2.08 -9.18
CA ALA A 56 6.18 -0.87 -9.08
C ALA A 56 4.68 -1.19 -9.01
N VAL A 57 4.23 -2.22 -9.74
CA VAL A 57 2.84 -2.71 -9.67
C VAL A 57 2.55 -3.30 -8.30
N GLU A 58 3.43 -4.13 -7.77
CA GLU A 58 3.25 -4.73 -6.43
C GLU A 58 3.25 -3.68 -5.30
N LEU A 59 4.10 -2.64 -5.40
CA LEU A 59 4.04 -1.51 -4.46
C LEU A 59 2.73 -0.72 -4.58
N ALA A 60 2.18 -0.58 -5.79
CA ALA A 60 0.88 0.04 -5.99
C ALA A 60 -0.23 -0.81 -5.36
N ASP A 61 -0.17 -2.13 -5.51
CA ASP A 61 -1.12 -3.08 -4.90
C ASP A 61 -1.04 -3.05 -3.36
N CYS A 62 0.16 -2.88 -2.78
CA CYS A 62 0.31 -2.60 -1.36
C CYS A 62 -0.41 -1.31 -0.96
N VAL A 63 -0.19 -0.21 -1.68
CA VAL A 63 -0.82 1.09 -1.39
C VAL A 63 -2.34 1.00 -1.51
N ILE A 64 -2.86 0.28 -2.51
CA ILE A 64 -4.29 0.04 -2.71
C ILE A 64 -4.89 -0.69 -1.51
N ARG A 65 -4.24 -1.75 -1.01
CA ARG A 65 -4.70 -2.47 0.20
C ARG A 65 -4.73 -1.57 1.43
N VAL A 66 -3.71 -0.75 1.65
CA VAL A 66 -3.68 0.18 2.79
C VAL A 66 -4.77 1.25 2.66
N LEU A 67 -5.03 1.76 1.45
CA LEU A 67 -6.08 2.75 1.20
C LEU A 67 -7.49 2.17 1.37
N ASP A 68 -7.72 0.94 0.94
CA ASP A 68 -8.98 0.20 1.16
C ASP A 68 -9.26 0.08 2.67
N MET A 69 -8.31 -0.47 3.41
CA MET A 69 -8.38 -0.60 4.86
C MET A 69 -8.62 0.75 5.55
N ALA A 70 -7.83 1.78 5.21
CA ALA A 70 -7.97 3.10 5.81
C ALA A 70 -9.36 3.70 5.55
N HIS A 71 -9.89 3.55 4.33
CA HIS A 71 -11.23 4.04 4.02
C HIS A 71 -12.31 3.28 4.80
N ALA A 72 -12.24 1.94 4.84
CA ALA A 72 -13.17 1.10 5.58
C ALA A 72 -13.20 1.42 7.09
N ARG A 73 -12.07 1.85 7.65
CA ARG A 73 -11.95 2.26 9.06
C ARG A 73 -12.19 3.75 9.33
N GLY A 74 -12.50 4.54 8.30
CA GLY A 74 -12.71 5.98 8.43
C GLY A 74 -11.43 6.77 8.76
N TRP A 75 -10.25 6.21 8.51
CA TRP A 75 -8.98 6.88 8.72
C TRP A 75 -8.65 7.81 7.55
N ASN A 76 -8.45 9.10 7.84
CA ASN A 76 -7.99 10.05 6.83
C ASN A 76 -6.48 9.89 6.58
N LEU A 77 -6.13 8.79 5.90
CA LEU A 77 -4.74 8.45 5.59
C LEU A 77 -4.06 9.52 4.74
N GLY A 78 -4.77 10.15 3.81
CA GLY A 78 -4.23 11.24 2.99
C GLY A 78 -3.76 12.42 3.84
N LYS A 79 -4.58 12.87 4.79
CA LYS A 79 -4.18 13.91 5.76
C LYS A 79 -3.01 13.43 6.63
N ALA A 80 -3.06 12.19 7.13
CA ALA A 80 -1.99 11.64 7.96
C ALA A 80 -0.63 11.59 7.22
N ILE A 81 -0.63 11.24 5.93
CA ILE A 81 0.58 11.26 5.09
C ILE A 81 1.13 12.68 4.96
N ILE A 82 0.27 13.67 4.66
CA ILE A 82 0.69 15.08 4.51
C ILE A 82 1.27 15.61 5.82
N ASP A 83 0.53 15.46 6.92
CA ASP A 83 0.96 15.93 8.25
C ASP A 83 2.28 15.26 8.66
N LYS A 84 2.40 13.95 8.41
CA LYS A 84 3.62 13.19 8.73
C LYS A 84 4.79 13.59 7.85
N HIS A 85 4.56 13.86 6.57
CA HIS A 85 5.59 14.33 5.65
C HIS A 85 6.13 15.69 6.09
N ILE A 86 5.26 16.66 6.39
CA ILE A 86 5.65 17.98 6.91
C ILE A 86 6.51 17.83 8.17
N TYR A 87 6.03 17.06 9.14
CA TYR A 87 6.79 16.79 10.37
C TYR A 87 8.15 16.10 10.08
N ASN A 88 8.23 15.23 9.07
CA ASN A 88 9.49 14.61 8.66
C ASN A 88 10.44 15.55 7.90
N THR A 89 10.02 16.73 7.46
CA THR A 89 10.93 17.74 6.86
C THR A 89 11.70 18.53 7.92
N GLU A 90 11.12 18.66 9.11
CA GLU A 90 11.73 19.35 10.26
C GLU A 90 12.74 18.47 11.00
N ARG A 91 12.85 17.21 10.57
CA ARG A 91 13.61 16.17 11.22
C ARG A 91 15.11 16.31 10.86
N PRO A 92 16.05 16.40 11.85
CA PRO A 92 17.49 16.26 11.59
C PRO A 92 17.86 14.96 10.83
N TYR A 93 18.96 15.02 10.10
CA TYR A 93 19.45 13.88 9.32
C TYR A 93 19.58 12.60 10.19
N LEU A 94 19.00 11.51 9.69
CA LEU A 94 19.01 10.16 10.28
C LEU A 94 18.38 9.95 11.67
N HIS A 95 17.87 10.94 12.40
CA HIS A 95 17.05 10.72 13.62
C HIS A 95 17.47 9.57 14.55
N ASN A 96 18.76 9.48 14.89
CA ASN A 96 19.30 8.39 15.72
C ASN A 96 19.08 6.96 15.16
N LYS A 97 18.90 6.82 13.85
CA LYS A 97 18.88 5.53 13.15
C LYS A 97 20.24 5.25 12.52
N ALA A 98 20.72 4.03 12.69
CA ALA A 98 21.94 3.53 12.06
C ALA A 98 21.71 3.07 10.62
N PHE A 99 20.45 2.93 10.21
CA PHE A 99 19.95 2.48 8.91
C PHE A 99 18.49 2.93 8.71
#